data_AF-A0A2S5J2J9-F1
#
_entry.id   AF-A0A2S5J2J9-F1
#
_cell.length_a   1.000
_cell.length_b   1.000
_cell.length_c   1.000
_cell.angle_alpha   90.00
_cell.angle_beta   90.00
_cell.angle_gamma   90.00
#
_symmetry.space_group_name_H-M   'P 1'
#
loop_
_entity.id
_entity.type
_entity.pdbx_description
1 polymer ?
#
loop_
_entity_poly.entity_id
_entity_poly.type
_entity_poly.pdbx_seq_one_letter_code
_entity_poly.pdbx_strand_id
1 'polypeptide(L)'
;MVRKRFRLRPRPNPDRFGSATENFARFMGTPQFLLYMTVFCIIWLVWNSFAPEDFRFDSAALGFTALTLMLSLQASYAAPLLLLAQNRQDDRDRVSLRQDRQRAERNLSDTEYLTREIAELRIALREVATRDYVRSELRSILEELLETTDGQDITLQKRKPRKPSENTVSLPKVPSAGRNQSR
;
A
#
# COMPACT_ATOMS: atom_id res chain seq x y z
N MET A 1 -19.89 45.34 33.03
CA MET A 1 -19.44 44.04 33.57
C MET A 1 -20.03 42.90 32.73
N VAL A 2 -19.23 42.21 31.92
CA VAL A 2 -19.70 41.05 31.12
C VAL A 2 -19.18 39.78 31.79
N ARG A 3 -20.08 39.02 32.42
CA ARG A 3 -19.77 37.70 33.02
C ARG A 3 -19.50 36.69 31.90
N LYS A 4 -18.23 36.39 31.68
CA LYS A 4 -17.76 35.33 30.76
C LYS A 4 -18.18 33.97 31.33
N ARG A 5 -19.31 33.43 30.87
CA ARG A 5 -19.76 32.07 31.23
C ARG A 5 -18.78 31.05 30.66
N PHE A 6 -17.93 30.49 31.51
CA PHE A 6 -17.16 29.28 31.23
C PHE A 6 -18.14 28.12 30.99
N ARG A 7 -18.39 27.77 29.72
CA ARG A 7 -19.00 26.49 29.39
C ARG A 7 -17.89 25.46 29.24
N LEU A 8 -17.65 24.67 30.28
CA LEU A 8 -16.94 23.40 30.13
C LEU A 8 -17.81 22.50 29.23
N ARG A 9 -17.46 22.37 27.95
CA ARG A 9 -17.94 21.26 27.13
C ARG A 9 -17.04 20.08 27.45
N PRO A 10 -17.51 19.05 28.17
CA PRO A 10 -16.75 17.80 28.25
C PRO A 10 -16.63 17.28 26.82
N ARG A 11 -15.40 17.23 26.30
CA ARG A 11 -15.10 16.52 25.06
C ARG A 11 -14.97 15.04 25.43
N PRO A 12 -15.91 14.17 25.06
CA PRO A 12 -15.72 12.73 25.27
C PRO A 12 -14.45 12.33 24.52
N ASN A 13 -13.47 11.74 25.21
CA ASN A 13 -12.20 11.38 24.62
C ASN A 13 -12.40 10.21 23.64
N PRO A 14 -12.40 10.43 22.32
CA PRO A 14 -12.89 9.47 21.33
C PRO A 14 -11.98 8.23 21.19
N ASP A 15 -10.72 8.33 21.63
CA ASP A 15 -9.72 7.28 21.45
C ASP A 15 -9.89 6.11 22.44
N ARG A 16 -10.33 6.42 23.67
CA ARG A 16 -10.61 5.39 24.70
C ARG A 16 -11.89 4.61 24.41
N PHE A 17 -12.91 5.29 23.87
CA PHE A 17 -14.12 4.61 23.42
C PHE A 17 -13.85 3.79 22.14
N GLY A 18 -13.04 4.29 21.21
CA GLY A 18 -12.70 3.57 19.98
C GLY A 18 -11.96 2.25 20.22
N SER A 19 -11.00 2.23 21.15
CA SER A 19 -10.27 1.01 21.52
C SER A 19 -11.14 0.00 22.28
N ALA A 20 -12.01 0.45 23.19
CA ALA A 20 -12.96 -0.42 23.87
C ALA A 20 -13.94 -1.08 22.89
N THR A 21 -14.47 -0.31 21.94
CA THR A 21 -15.36 -0.81 20.89
C THR A 21 -14.66 -1.82 19.99
N GLU A 22 -13.40 -1.59 19.60
CA GLU A 22 -12.68 -2.49 18.71
C GLU A 22 -12.36 -3.84 19.38
N ASN A 23 -12.03 -3.83 20.66
CA ASN A 23 -11.91 -5.06 21.45
C ASN A 23 -13.25 -5.78 21.58
N PHE A 24 -14.35 -5.04 21.77
CA PHE A 24 -15.69 -5.63 21.88
C PHE A 24 -16.16 -6.26 20.56
N ALA A 25 -15.86 -5.62 19.42
CA ALA A 25 -16.15 -6.16 18.09
C ALA A 25 -15.36 -7.45 17.82
N ARG A 26 -14.06 -7.47 18.17
CA ARG A 26 -13.25 -8.70 18.08
C ARG A 26 -13.75 -9.80 19.01
N PHE A 27 -14.24 -9.44 20.20
CA PHE A 27 -14.77 -10.38 21.16
C PHE A 27 -16.09 -11.03 20.71
N MET A 28 -17.05 -10.24 20.20
CA MET A 28 -18.33 -10.76 19.67
C MET A 28 -18.18 -11.60 18.40
N GLY A 29 -17.18 -11.34 17.56
CA GLY A 29 -16.94 -12.10 16.33
C GLY A 29 -16.27 -13.46 16.52
N THR A 30 -15.85 -13.80 17.74
CA THR A 30 -15.10 -15.04 18.03
C THR A 30 -16.04 -16.10 18.62
N PRO A 31 -15.93 -17.40 18.23
CA PRO A 31 -16.75 -18.48 18.80
C PRO A 31 -16.60 -18.64 20.33
N GLN A 32 -15.52 -18.09 20.90
CA GLN A 32 -15.27 -18.05 22.33
C GLN A 32 -16.38 -17.32 23.12
N PHE A 33 -16.99 -16.27 22.56
CA PHE A 33 -18.09 -15.54 23.22
C PHE A 33 -19.30 -16.44 23.44
N LEU A 34 -19.69 -17.19 22.40
CA LEU A 34 -20.79 -18.14 22.48
C LEU A 34 -20.51 -19.21 23.53
N LEU A 35 -19.29 -19.74 23.57
CA LEU A 35 -18.88 -20.73 24.56
C LEU A 35 -19.01 -20.18 25.99
N TYR A 36 -18.51 -18.98 26.26
CA TYR A 36 -18.66 -18.34 27.58
C TYR A 36 -20.13 -18.13 27.97
N MET A 37 -20.97 -17.66 27.04
CA MET A 37 -22.41 -17.48 27.28
C MET A 37 -23.12 -18.80 27.54
N THR A 38 -22.81 -19.85 26.78
CA THR A 38 -23.36 -21.20 27.01
C THR A 38 -22.95 -21.75 28.37
N VAL A 39 -21.67 -21.62 28.74
CA VAL A 39 -21.17 -22.05 30.06
C VAL A 39 -21.85 -21.27 31.19
N PHE A 40 -22.02 -19.95 31.04
CA PHE A 40 -22.73 -19.12 32.00
C PHE A 40 -24.19 -19.60 32.20
N CYS A 41 -24.91 -19.84 31.10
CA CYS A 41 -26.27 -20.38 31.17
C CYS A 41 -26.29 -21.74 31.87
N ILE A 42 -25.39 -22.67 31.52
CA ILE A 42 -25.32 -23.99 32.16
C ILE A 42 -25.07 -23.87 33.66
N ILE A 43 -24.09 -23.06 34.08
CA ILE A 43 -23.78 -22.85 35.50
C ILE A 43 -25.00 -22.27 36.23
N TRP A 44 -25.68 -21.30 35.63
CA TRP A 44 -26.89 -20.71 36.21
C TRP A 44 -28.01 -21.73 36.40
N LEU A 45 -28.29 -22.53 35.36
CA LEU A 45 -29.31 -23.58 35.40
C LEU A 45 -28.96 -24.63 36.46
N VAL A 46 -27.70 -25.09 36.51
CA VAL A 46 -27.23 -26.06 37.50
C VAL A 46 -27.37 -25.48 38.91
N TRP A 47 -26.88 -24.27 39.14
CA TRP A 47 -26.98 -23.62 40.46
C TRP A 47 -28.42 -23.49 40.93
N ASN A 48 -29.34 -22.98 40.10
CA ASN A 48 -30.74 -22.82 40.48
C ASN A 48 -31.54 -24.13 40.51
N SER A 49 -31.05 -25.19 39.86
CA SER A 49 -31.68 -26.52 39.91
C SER A 49 -31.31 -27.29 41.18
N PHE A 50 -30.04 -27.20 41.62
CA PHE A 50 -29.52 -27.95 42.77
C PHE A 50 -29.51 -27.16 44.09
N ALA A 51 -29.75 -25.85 44.07
CA ALA A 51 -29.83 -25.04 45.29
C ALA A 51 -31.11 -25.34 46.12
N PRO A 52 -31.02 -25.38 47.47
CA PRO A 52 -32.18 -25.49 48.36
C PRO A 52 -33.17 -24.35 48.17
N GLU A 53 -34.48 -24.61 48.31
CA GLU A 53 -35.57 -23.66 48.00
C GLU A 53 -35.40 -22.26 48.61
N ASP A 54 -34.80 -22.16 49.80
CA ASP A 54 -34.56 -20.89 50.49
C ASP A 54 -33.49 -19.99 49.84
N PHE A 55 -32.63 -20.55 48.97
CA PHE A 55 -31.56 -19.82 48.26
C PHE A 55 -31.77 -19.76 46.74
N ARG A 56 -32.92 -20.22 46.23
CA ARG A 56 -33.23 -20.20 44.80
C ARG A 56 -33.67 -18.80 44.40
N PHE A 57 -32.78 -18.06 43.75
CA PHE A 57 -33.10 -16.77 43.14
C PHE A 57 -33.95 -16.91 41.86
N ASP A 58 -33.95 -18.09 41.22
CA ASP A 58 -34.67 -18.38 39.98
C ASP A 58 -35.21 -19.82 39.97
N SER A 59 -36.44 -20.02 40.47
CA SER A 59 -37.03 -21.35 40.59
C SER A 59 -37.29 -22.01 39.23
N ALA A 60 -36.83 -23.25 39.07
CA ALA A 60 -37.08 -24.05 37.86
C ALA A 60 -38.59 -24.24 37.55
N ALA A 61 -39.45 -24.18 38.57
CA ALA A 61 -40.91 -24.27 38.42
C ALA A 61 -41.54 -23.10 37.63
N LEU A 62 -40.87 -21.94 37.60
CA LEU A 62 -41.31 -20.75 36.85
C LEU A 62 -40.61 -20.62 35.48
N GLY A 63 -39.76 -21.59 35.11
CA GLY A 63 -39.09 -21.59 33.81
C GLY A 63 -37.89 -20.63 33.70
N PHE A 64 -37.20 -20.33 34.81
CA PHE A 64 -36.05 -19.42 34.85
C PHE A 64 -36.39 -17.99 34.38
N THR A 65 -37.42 -17.40 34.98
CA THR A 65 -37.91 -16.04 34.65
C THR A 65 -36.81 -14.99 34.81
N ALA A 66 -35.95 -15.10 35.83
CA ALA A 66 -34.89 -14.11 36.04
C ALA A 66 -33.84 -14.16 34.93
N LEU A 67 -33.42 -15.36 34.52
CA LEU A 67 -32.52 -15.55 33.38
C LEU A 67 -33.14 -14.99 32.09
N THR A 68 -34.42 -15.24 31.86
CA THR A 68 -35.13 -14.75 30.67
C THR A 68 -35.21 -13.22 30.63
N LEU A 69 -35.53 -12.59 31.76
CA LEU A 69 -35.54 -11.13 31.89
C LEU A 69 -34.14 -10.55 31.67
N MET A 70 -33.10 -11.19 32.21
CA MET A 70 -31.72 -10.76 32.05
C MET A 70 -31.26 -10.86 30.60
N LEU A 71 -31.55 -11.96 29.90
CA LEU A 71 -31.23 -12.12 28.48
C LEU A 71 -31.97 -11.10 27.61
N SER A 72 -33.24 -10.83 27.91
CA SER A 72 -34.03 -9.81 27.19
C SER A 72 -33.43 -8.41 27.37
N LEU A 73 -33.00 -8.07 28.59
CA LEU A 73 -32.31 -6.81 28.88
C LEU A 73 -30.95 -6.73 28.18
N GLN A 74 -30.20 -7.84 28.17
CA GLN A 74 -28.89 -7.91 27.52
C GLN A 74 -28.98 -7.61 26.02
N ALA A 75 -29.97 -8.18 25.33
CA ALA A 75 -30.23 -7.88 23.93
C ALA A 75 -30.62 -6.40 23.71
N SER A 76 -31.48 -5.85 24.58
CA SER A 76 -31.93 -4.45 24.48
C SER A 76 -30.80 -3.44 24.66
N TYR A 77 -29.86 -3.69 25.58
CA TYR A 77 -28.72 -2.80 25.82
C TYR A 77 -27.58 -2.99 24.82
N ALA A 78 -27.45 -4.18 24.22
CA ALA A 78 -26.48 -4.43 23.18
C ALA A 78 -26.73 -3.59 21.91
N ALA A 79 -28.00 -3.39 21.53
CA ALA A 79 -28.38 -2.63 20.33
C ALA A 79 -27.81 -1.18 20.28
N PRO A 80 -28.00 -0.31 21.29
CA PRO A 80 -27.47 1.06 21.26
C PRO A 80 -25.94 1.11 21.31
N LEU A 81 -25.29 0.19 22.03
CA LEU A 81 -23.82 0.11 22.05
C LEU A 81 -23.28 -0.34 20.69
N LEU A 82 -23.94 -1.31 20.05
CA LEU A 82 -23.59 -1.78 18.72
C LEU A 82 -23.76 -0.67 17.68
N LEU A 83 -24.82 0.14 17.77
CA LEU A 83 -25.03 1.29 16.88
C LEU A 83 -23.91 2.34 17.01
N LEU A 84 -23.45 2.62 18.24
CA LEU A 84 -22.30 3.51 18.45
C LEU A 84 -21.00 2.94 17.90
N ALA A 85 -20.85 1.61 17.95
CA ALA A 85 -19.71 0.93 17.35
C ALA A 85 -19.74 1.00 15.81
N GLN A 86 -20.91 0.75 15.22
CA GLN A 86 -21.13 0.74 13.78
C GLN A 86 -20.91 2.13 13.18
N ASN A 87 -21.46 3.20 13.77
CA ASN A 87 -21.27 4.57 13.26
C ASN A 87 -19.78 4.94 13.08
N ARG A 88 -18.92 4.46 14.00
CA ARG A 88 -17.47 4.69 13.88
C ARG A 88 -16.79 3.83 12.84
N GLN A 89 -17.25 2.59 12.64
CA GLN A 89 -16.75 1.74 11.58
C GLN A 89 -17.10 2.34 10.22
N ASP A 90 -18.36 2.76 10.05
CA ASP A 90 -18.86 3.42 8.83
C ASP A 90 -18.09 4.71 8.53
N ASP A 91 -17.75 5.51 9.55
CA ASP A 91 -16.92 6.70 9.39
C ASP A 91 -15.50 6.39 8.90
N ARG A 92 -14.85 5.33 9.43
CA ARG A 92 -13.53 4.88 8.96
C ARG A 92 -13.62 4.37 7.52
N ASP A 93 -14.62 3.54 7.22
CA ASP A 93 -14.83 2.95 5.90
C ASP A 93 -15.11 4.04 4.87
N ARG A 94 -15.88 5.07 5.24
CA ARG A 94 -16.12 6.24 4.39
C ARG A 94 -14.85 7.04 4.10
N VAL A 95 -13.94 7.19 5.06
CA VAL A 95 -12.64 7.86 4.83
C VAL A 95 -11.77 7.01 3.90
N SER A 96 -11.69 5.70 4.14
CA SER A 96 -10.95 4.75 3.29
C SER A 96 -11.43 4.81 1.84
N LEU A 97 -12.75 4.75 1.62
CA LEU A 97 -13.36 4.84 0.28
C LEU A 97 -13.08 6.18 -0.43
N ARG A 98 -13.05 7.29 0.31
CA ARG A 98 -12.69 8.60 -0.29
C ARG A 98 -11.24 8.64 -0.73
N GLN A 99 -10.33 8.09 0.08
CA GLN A 99 -8.91 8.02 -0.28
C GLN A 99 -8.69 7.11 -1.48
N ASP A 100 -9.39 5.98 -1.53
CA ASP A 100 -9.31 5.04 -2.65
C ASP A 100 -9.78 5.68 -3.97
N ARG A 101 -10.92 6.39 -3.94
CA ARG A 101 -11.38 7.18 -5.10
C ARG A 101 -10.37 8.22 -5.55
N GLN A 102 -9.78 8.98 -4.62
CA GLN A 102 -8.77 9.98 -4.97
C GLN A 102 -7.50 9.34 -5.57
N ARG A 103 -7.11 8.16 -5.08
CA ARG A 103 -6.00 7.39 -5.67
C ARG A 103 -6.35 6.89 -7.07
N ALA A 104 -7.56 6.39 -7.29
CA ALA A 104 -8.01 5.95 -8.59
C ALA A 104 -8.03 7.09 -9.62
N GLU A 105 -8.48 8.29 -9.23
CA GLU A 105 -8.43 9.50 -10.07
C GLU A 105 -6.98 9.86 -10.45
N ARG A 106 -6.05 9.83 -9.48
CA ARG A 106 -4.62 10.09 -9.76
C ARG A 106 -4.00 9.02 -10.66
N ASN A 107 -4.32 7.75 -10.44
CA ASN A 107 -3.83 6.66 -11.28
C ASN A 107 -4.34 6.79 -12.73
N LEU A 108 -5.58 7.25 -12.90
CA LEU A 108 -6.14 7.53 -14.21
C LEU A 108 -5.40 8.69 -14.87
N SER A 109 -5.17 9.80 -14.17
CA SER A 109 -4.41 10.92 -14.72
C SER A 109 -2.95 10.55 -15.04
N ASP A 110 -2.30 9.75 -14.21
CA ASP A 110 -0.93 9.28 -14.45
C ASP A 110 -0.89 8.36 -15.67
N THR A 111 -1.91 7.52 -15.86
CA THR A 111 -2.03 6.66 -17.04
C THR A 111 -2.26 7.49 -18.31
N GLU A 112 -3.12 8.50 -18.25
CA GLU A 112 -3.34 9.43 -19.37
C GLU A 112 -2.07 10.21 -19.71
N TYR A 113 -1.34 10.68 -18.69
CA TYR A 113 -0.06 11.36 -18.86
C TYR A 113 0.99 10.45 -19.51
N LEU A 114 1.20 9.25 -18.99
CA LEU A 114 2.12 8.26 -19.57
C LEU A 114 1.73 7.90 -21.00
N THR A 115 0.44 7.74 -21.29
CA THR A 115 -0.04 7.42 -22.64
C THR A 115 0.27 8.57 -23.61
N ARG A 116 0.11 9.82 -23.18
CA ARG A 116 0.45 11.01 -23.98
C ARG A 116 1.96 11.10 -24.22
N GLU A 117 2.76 10.94 -23.17
CA GLU A 117 4.22 10.93 -23.26
C GLU A 117 4.73 9.82 -24.20
N ILE A 118 4.16 8.61 -24.12
CA ILE A 118 4.48 7.51 -25.02
C ILE A 118 4.10 7.84 -26.48
N ALA A 119 2.97 8.52 -26.69
CA ALA A 119 2.57 8.94 -28.03
C ALA A 119 3.55 9.97 -28.63
N GLU A 120 4.01 10.92 -27.82
CA GLU A 120 5.03 11.91 -28.22
C GLU A 120 6.38 11.24 -28.50
N LEU A 121 6.85 10.36 -27.60
CA LEU A 121 8.05 9.54 -27.80
C LEU A 121 7.97 8.69 -29.08
N ARG A 122 6.81 8.10 -29.38
CA ARG A 122 6.60 7.31 -30.59
C ARG A 122 6.74 8.14 -31.87
N ILE A 123 6.27 9.38 -31.87
CA ILE A 123 6.40 10.29 -33.01
C ILE A 123 7.87 10.67 -33.21
N ALA A 124 8.56 11.08 -32.15
CA ALA A 124 9.99 11.40 -32.20
C ALA A 124 10.83 10.22 -32.69
N LEU A 125 10.54 9.00 -32.20
CA LEU A 125 11.20 7.78 -32.69
C LEU A 125 10.88 7.47 -34.14
N ARG A 126 9.65 7.75 -34.61
CA ARG A 126 9.27 7.54 -36.02
C ARG A 126 10.05 8.47 -36.95
N GLU A 127 10.32 9.71 -36.53
CA GLU A 127 11.11 10.66 -37.30
C GLU A 127 12.58 10.22 -37.41
N VAL A 128 13.18 9.76 -36.31
CA VAL A 128 14.60 9.30 -36.27
C VAL A 128 14.78 7.91 -36.89
N ALA A 129 13.77 7.03 -36.80
CA ALA A 129 13.83 5.65 -37.28
C ALA A 129 13.09 5.44 -38.60
N THR A 130 12.99 6.46 -39.46
CA THR A 130 12.49 6.22 -40.82
C THR A 130 13.50 5.29 -41.50
N ARG A 131 13.06 4.10 -41.94
CA ARG A 131 13.89 3.06 -42.57
C ARG A 131 14.83 3.62 -43.65
N ASP A 132 14.41 4.65 -44.36
CA ASP A 132 15.21 5.28 -45.41
C ASP A 132 16.32 6.18 -44.88
N TYR A 133 16.16 6.82 -43.72
CA TYR A 133 17.23 7.58 -43.04
C TYR A 133 18.29 6.64 -42.45
N VAL A 134 17.86 5.60 -41.74
CA VAL A 134 18.78 4.57 -41.21
C VAL A 134 19.53 3.88 -42.36
N ARG A 135 18.84 3.63 -43.49
CA ARG A 135 19.46 3.05 -44.69
C ARG A 135 20.40 4.03 -45.40
N SER A 136 20.06 5.32 -45.49
CA SER A 136 20.94 6.31 -46.10
C SER A 136 22.20 6.51 -45.27
N GLU A 137 22.07 6.50 -43.94
CA GLU A 137 23.22 6.69 -43.06
C GLU A 137 24.11 5.46 -42.97
N LEU A 138 23.52 4.25 -42.97
CA LEU A 138 24.29 3.03 -43.15
C LEU A 138 25.00 3.00 -44.50
N ARG A 139 24.38 3.46 -45.59
CA ARG A 139 25.04 3.55 -46.90
C ARG A 139 26.15 4.60 -46.91
N SER A 140 25.88 5.80 -46.39
CA SER A 140 26.84 6.90 -46.26
C SER A 140 28.11 6.43 -45.53
N ILE A 141 27.96 5.80 -44.36
CA ILE A 141 29.08 5.28 -43.59
C ILE A 141 29.79 4.14 -44.32
N LEU A 142 29.04 3.26 -45.01
CA LEU A 142 29.64 2.16 -45.78
C LEU A 142 30.45 2.68 -46.98
N GLU A 143 29.97 3.73 -47.64
CA GLU A 143 30.62 4.41 -48.76
C GLU A 143 31.89 5.12 -48.29
N GLU A 144 31.84 5.82 -47.15
CA GLU A 144 33.01 6.44 -46.52
C GLU A 144 34.10 5.42 -46.16
N LEU A 145 33.70 4.25 -45.63
CA LEU A 145 34.63 3.16 -45.33
C LEU A 145 35.22 2.51 -46.59
N LEU A 146 34.41 2.37 -47.65
CA LEU A 146 34.88 1.85 -48.94
C LEU A 146 35.84 2.84 -49.62
N GLU A 147 35.54 4.13 -49.61
CA GLU A 147 36.40 5.18 -50.17
C GLU A 147 37.73 5.28 -49.41
N THR A 148 37.71 5.04 -48.09
CA THR A 148 38.93 4.90 -47.28
C THR A 148 39.74 3.64 -47.65
N THR A 149 39.08 2.59 -48.15
CA THR A 149 39.71 1.31 -48.54
C THR A 149 40.21 1.33 -49.99
N ASP A 150 39.46 1.94 -50.92
CA ASP A 150 39.83 2.14 -52.33
C ASP A 150 40.84 3.29 -52.51
N GLY A 151 40.82 4.28 -51.61
CA GLY A 151 41.83 5.35 -51.54
C GLY A 151 43.22 4.89 -51.04
N GLN A 152 43.39 3.60 -50.75
CA GLN A 152 44.67 3.00 -50.37
C GLN A 152 45.51 2.48 -51.55
N ASP A 153 45.07 2.66 -52.80
CA ASP A 153 45.94 2.46 -53.97
C ASP A 153 46.19 3.77 -54.73
N ILE A 154 47.49 4.09 -54.85
CA ILE A 154 48.09 5.12 -55.72
C ILE A 154 47.93 6.58 -55.25
N THR A 155 48.62 6.93 -54.17
CA THR A 155 49.65 7.96 -54.31
C THR A 155 50.72 7.80 -53.24
N LEU A 156 51.87 7.23 -53.64
CA LEU A 156 53.13 7.36 -52.92
C LEU A 156 53.54 8.85 -52.91
N GLN A 157 52.85 9.68 -52.13
CA GLN A 157 53.37 10.99 -51.78
C GLN A 157 54.54 10.77 -50.84
N LYS A 158 55.72 10.84 -51.45
CA LYS A 158 57.06 11.03 -50.90
C LYS A 158 57.01 11.96 -49.68
N ARG A 159 56.70 11.42 -48.50
CA ARG A 159 56.81 12.14 -47.23
C ARG A 159 58.29 12.38 -46.98
N LYS A 160 58.72 13.64 -47.11
CA LYS A 160 60.01 14.11 -46.59
C LYS A 160 60.08 13.73 -45.10
N PRO A 161 61.19 13.15 -44.61
CA PRO A 161 61.27 12.71 -43.22
C PRO A 161 61.22 13.93 -42.30
N ARG A 162 60.20 13.99 -41.44
CA ARG A 162 60.14 14.98 -40.36
C ARG A 162 60.98 14.44 -39.20
N LYS A 163 61.95 15.23 -38.74
CA LYS A 163 62.79 14.90 -37.58
C LYS A 163 61.94 14.71 -36.32
N PRO A 164 62.29 13.78 -35.42
CA PRO A 164 61.55 13.57 -34.20
C PRO A 164 61.87 14.68 -33.21
N SER A 165 60.86 15.43 -32.77
CA SER A 165 60.97 16.23 -31.56
C SER A 165 60.63 15.33 -30.36
N GLU A 166 61.66 15.00 -29.59
CA GLU A 166 61.54 14.61 -28.19
C GLU A 166 60.58 15.56 -27.49
N ASN A 167 59.40 15.06 -27.12
CA ASN A 167 58.61 15.47 -25.97
C ASN A 167 57.40 14.53 -25.91
N THR A 168 57.70 13.24 -25.73
CA THR A 168 56.72 12.27 -25.26
C THR A 168 56.46 12.58 -23.79
N VAL A 169 55.45 13.41 -23.53
CA VAL A 169 54.83 13.45 -22.21
C VAL A 169 54.09 12.13 -22.05
N SER A 170 54.75 11.22 -21.35
CA SER A 170 54.24 9.95 -20.86
C SER A 170 52.89 10.14 -20.17
N LEU A 171 51.82 9.61 -20.76
CA LEU A 171 50.55 9.45 -20.05
C LEU A 171 50.60 8.19 -19.17
N PRO A 172 49.99 8.21 -17.96
CA PRO A 172 50.12 7.13 -16.98
C PRO A 172 49.38 5.87 -17.43
N LYS A 173 50.03 4.72 -17.23
CA LYS A 173 49.45 3.39 -17.45
C LYS A 173 48.46 3.08 -16.31
N VAL A 174 47.17 2.97 -16.62
CA VAL A 174 46.16 2.47 -15.68
C VAL A 174 46.35 0.96 -15.50
N PRO A 175 46.45 0.43 -14.27
CA PRO A 175 46.64 -1.00 -14.06
C PRO A 175 45.37 -1.78 -14.43
N SER A 176 45.54 -2.78 -15.28
CA SER A 176 44.53 -3.80 -15.59
C SER A 176 44.26 -4.63 -14.33
N ALA A 177 43.07 -4.46 -13.75
CA ALA A 177 42.61 -5.27 -12.63
C ALA A 177 42.47 -6.74 -13.07
N GLY A 178 43.22 -7.61 -12.40
CA GLY A 178 43.30 -9.02 -12.65
C GLY A 178 41.96 -9.72 -12.49
N ARG A 179 41.60 -10.48 -13.53
CA ARG A 179 40.68 -11.61 -13.46
C ARG A 179 41.30 -12.65 -12.53
N ASN A 180 40.69 -12.88 -11.37
CA ASN A 180 40.95 -14.10 -10.61
C ASN A 180 39.64 -14.83 -10.36
N GLN A 181 39.38 -15.81 -11.21
CA GLN A 181 38.54 -16.95 -10.90
C GLN A 181 39.36 -17.85 -9.98
N SER A 182 38.85 -18.27 -8.83
CA SER A 182 39.17 -19.57 -8.21
C SER A 182 38.38 -19.78 -6.92
N ARG A 183 37.62 -20.88 -6.95
CA ARG A 183 37.29 -21.82 -5.86
C ARG A 183 36.44 -21.37 -4.66
#